data_AF-A0A023EWI9-F1
#
_entry.id   AF-A0A023EWI9-F1
#
_cell.length_a   1.000
_cell.length_b   1.000
_cell.length_c   1.000
_cell.angle_alpha   90.00
_cell.angle_beta   90.00
_cell.angle_gamma   90.00
#
_symmetry.space_group_name_H-M   'P 1'
#
loop_
_entity.id
_entity.type
_entity.pdbx_description
1 polymer ?
#
loop_
_entity_poly.entity_id
_entity_poly.type
_entity_poly.pdbx_seq_one_letter_code
_entity_poly.pdbx_strand_id
1 'polypeptide(L)'
;SVYRKDFPKKTCEIPQPLKCESEFPDIIAEPFKDYVLPDSVLTKLKEPHEFEQAGKFYQRLVEEMPYITRHLDKDVDQEFLNVLYQNNARTVYQNDFCRIEDGFVSKRTLAAKRIELPPDWGDPPLTTQRKSYRDPKKILREGESLASKMFKAPKTSFELNPKIKEILQIRTGDTEYQSVVGHLGDQICKDKYYGKIDLLPNELVPGQIIEQ
;
A
#
# COMPACT_ATOMS: atom_id res chain seq x y z
N SER A 1 -46.42 14.83 -42.63
CA SER A 1 -45.49 13.93 -41.92
C SER A 1 -46.30 12.85 -41.21
N VAL A 2 -46.45 11.68 -41.82
CA VAL A 2 -47.37 10.60 -41.38
C VAL A 2 -46.78 9.74 -40.25
N TYR A 3 -45.46 9.68 -40.13
CA TYR A 3 -44.73 8.75 -39.25
C TYR A 3 -44.80 9.00 -37.73
N ARG A 4 -45.38 10.12 -37.25
CA ARG A 4 -45.46 10.41 -35.79
C ARG A 4 -46.76 9.97 -35.12
N LYS A 5 -47.76 9.51 -35.89
CA LYS A 5 -49.07 9.13 -35.35
C LYS A 5 -49.14 7.69 -34.82
N ASP A 6 -48.23 6.81 -35.24
CA ASP A 6 -48.37 5.37 -35.01
C ASP A 6 -47.55 4.82 -33.83
N PHE A 7 -46.80 5.68 -33.13
CA PHE A 7 -46.06 5.28 -31.93
C PHE A 7 -46.61 5.98 -30.68
N PRO A 8 -47.55 5.36 -29.94
CA PRO A 8 -47.90 5.84 -28.60
C PRO A 8 -46.67 5.65 -27.70
N LYS A 9 -46.07 6.74 -27.22
CA LYS A 9 -44.99 6.68 -26.22
C LYS A 9 -45.53 6.00 -24.97
N LYS A 10 -45.09 4.78 -24.69
CA LYS A 10 -45.33 4.14 -23.40
C LYS A 10 -44.51 4.87 -22.35
N THR A 11 -45.18 5.61 -21.47
CA THR A 11 -44.57 6.15 -20.25
C THR A 11 -44.40 5.00 -19.28
N CYS A 12 -43.18 4.50 -19.15
CA CYS A 12 -42.83 3.62 -18.04
C CYS A 12 -42.76 4.48 -16.78
N GLU A 13 -43.55 4.13 -15.75
CA GLU A 13 -43.39 4.72 -14.44
C GLU A 13 -42.04 4.28 -13.89
N ILE A 14 -41.17 5.24 -13.57
CA ILE A 14 -39.92 4.96 -12.90
C ILE A 14 -40.30 4.59 -11.47
N PRO A 15 -40.06 3.34 -11.01
CA PRO A 15 -40.37 2.97 -9.63
C PRO A 15 -39.56 3.90 -8.71
N GLN A 16 -40.24 4.48 -7.73
CA GLN A 16 -39.55 5.28 -6.72
C GLN A 16 -38.53 4.39 -6.00
N PRO A 17 -37.30 4.87 -5.77
CA PRO A 17 -36.32 4.08 -5.07
C PRO A 17 -36.85 3.76 -3.67
N LEU A 18 -36.86 2.47 -3.31
CA LEU A 18 -37.11 2.03 -1.94
C LEU A 18 -36.12 2.77 -1.03
N LYS A 19 -36.64 3.59 -0.12
CA LYS A 19 -35.85 4.12 0.99
C LYS A 19 -35.59 2.96 1.93
N CYS A 20 -34.45 2.32 1.79
CA CYS A 20 -33.94 1.44 2.82
C CYS A 20 -33.42 2.34 3.93
N GLU A 21 -34.13 2.40 5.05
CA GLU A 21 -33.57 3.01 6.25
C GLU A 21 -32.42 2.13 6.71
N SER A 22 -31.26 2.75 6.91
CA SER A 22 -30.10 2.07 7.47
C SER A 22 -30.44 1.70 8.92
N GLU A 23 -30.19 0.44 9.30
CA GLU A 23 -30.27 0.00 10.71
C GLU A 23 -29.28 0.76 11.60
N PHE A 24 -28.23 1.32 10.99
CA PHE A 24 -27.14 2.02 11.65
C PHE A 24 -27.20 3.54 11.39
N PRO A 25 -27.21 4.40 12.43
CA PRO A 25 -27.04 5.84 12.26
C PRO A 25 -25.75 6.23 11.52
N ASP A 26 -24.65 5.52 11.71
CA ASP A 26 -23.42 5.71 10.90
C ASP A 26 -23.13 4.49 10.04
N ILE A 27 -23.54 4.58 8.77
CA ILE A 27 -23.39 3.53 7.74
C ILE A 27 -21.92 3.15 7.53
N ILE A 28 -20.98 4.05 7.84
CA ILE A 28 -19.55 3.86 7.54
C ILE A 28 -18.82 3.24 8.71
N ALA A 29 -19.04 3.70 9.95
CA ALA A 29 -18.22 3.29 11.09
C ALA A 29 -18.89 2.25 11.98
N GLU A 30 -20.21 2.32 12.13
CA GLU A 30 -20.95 1.54 13.13
C GLU A 30 -21.02 0.03 12.82
N PRO A 31 -21.21 -0.41 11.55
CA PRO A 31 -21.16 -1.84 11.21
C PRO A 31 -19.81 -2.49 11.48
N PHE A 32 -18.74 -1.70 11.59
CA PHE A 32 -17.37 -2.17 11.77
C PHE A 32 -16.84 -1.87 13.18
N LYS A 33 -17.71 -1.54 14.13
CA LYS A 33 -17.29 -1.31 15.52
C LYS A 33 -16.99 -2.65 16.19
N ASP A 34 -15.75 -2.84 16.64
CA ASP A 34 -15.37 -4.00 17.44
C ASP A 34 -15.93 -3.86 18.86
N TYR A 35 -16.81 -4.77 19.27
CA TYR A 35 -17.43 -4.78 20.61
C TYR A 35 -16.59 -5.53 21.65
N VAL A 36 -15.60 -6.30 21.21
CA VAL A 36 -14.74 -7.13 22.06
C VAL A 36 -13.29 -6.70 21.90
N LEU A 37 -12.64 -6.43 23.02
CA LEU A 37 -11.22 -6.09 23.07
C LEU A 37 -10.47 -7.09 23.97
N PRO A 38 -9.15 -7.26 23.78
CA PRO A 38 -8.35 -8.06 24.69
C PRO A 38 -8.37 -7.47 26.10
N ASP A 39 -8.37 -8.34 27.11
CA ASP A 39 -8.44 -7.94 28.53
C ASP A 39 -7.27 -7.01 28.92
N SER A 40 -6.11 -7.23 28.28
CA SER A 40 -4.88 -6.42 28.48
C SER A 40 -5.03 -4.97 28.00
N VAL A 41 -5.96 -4.71 27.08
CA VAL A 41 -6.26 -3.39 26.51
C VAL A 41 -7.40 -2.76 27.27
N LEU A 42 -8.46 -3.51 27.56
CA LEU A 42 -9.63 -3.05 28.32
C LEU A 42 -9.24 -2.42 29.66
N THR A 43 -8.34 -3.07 30.39
CA THR A 43 -7.84 -2.58 31.70
C THR A 43 -7.11 -1.24 31.64
N LYS A 44 -6.61 -0.84 30.46
CA LYS A 44 -5.88 0.43 30.25
C LYS A 44 -6.81 1.57 29.81
N LEU A 45 -8.04 1.28 29.41
CA LEU A 45 -8.99 2.27 28.92
C LEU A 45 -9.62 3.04 30.09
N LYS A 46 -9.83 4.34 29.89
CA LYS A 46 -10.49 5.22 30.87
C LYS A 46 -11.98 4.94 30.98
N GLU A 47 -12.61 4.56 29.87
CA GLU A 47 -14.04 4.30 29.76
C GLU A 47 -14.28 2.90 29.22
N PRO A 48 -14.14 1.86 30.06
CA PRO A 48 -14.31 0.48 29.63
C PRO A 48 -15.78 0.11 29.35
N HIS A 49 -16.74 1.00 29.59
CA HIS A 49 -18.17 0.68 29.55
C HIS A 49 -18.71 0.44 28.13
N GLU A 50 -18.00 0.89 27.10
CA GLU A 50 -18.39 0.65 25.70
C GLU A 50 -18.01 -0.73 25.19
N PHE A 51 -17.09 -1.43 25.87
CA PHE A 51 -16.49 -2.66 25.37
C PHE A 51 -16.73 -3.82 26.33
N GLU A 52 -16.99 -4.99 25.78
CA GLU A 52 -17.20 -6.19 26.57
C GLU A 52 -15.90 -6.98 26.74
N GLN A 53 -15.76 -7.61 27.91
CA GLN A 53 -14.69 -8.56 28.17
C GLN A 53 -14.92 -9.83 27.35
N ALA A 54 -13.88 -10.34 26.69
CA ALA A 54 -14.01 -11.45 25.74
C ALA A 54 -14.63 -12.71 26.37
N GLY A 55 -14.29 -13.03 27.63
CA GLY A 55 -14.89 -14.15 28.36
C GLY A 55 -16.39 -13.98 28.64
N LYS A 56 -16.84 -12.76 28.96
CA LYS A 56 -18.26 -12.47 29.20
C LYS A 56 -19.07 -12.52 27.92
N PHE A 57 -18.50 -12.00 26.83
CA PHE A 57 -19.10 -12.08 25.50
C PHE A 57 -19.30 -13.54 25.07
N TYR A 58 -18.28 -14.38 25.26
CA TYR A 58 -18.38 -15.81 24.95
C TYR A 58 -19.49 -16.49 25.75
N GLN A 59 -19.62 -16.21 27.06
CA GLN A 59 -20.70 -16.75 27.88
C GLN A 59 -22.08 -16.35 27.35
N ARG A 60 -22.30 -15.07 27.03
CA ARG A 60 -23.56 -14.60 26.45
C ARG A 60 -23.86 -15.27 25.11
N LEU A 61 -22.85 -15.40 24.25
CA LEU A 61 -22.98 -16.01 22.93
C LEU A 61 -23.36 -17.50 23.02
N VAL A 62 -22.84 -18.22 24.02
CA VAL A 62 -23.22 -19.60 24.31
C VAL A 62 -24.65 -19.71 24.83
N GLU A 63 -25.10 -18.76 25.66
CA GLU A 63 -26.47 -18.70 26.18
C GLU A 63 -27.49 -18.39 25.08
N GLU A 64 -27.21 -17.41 24.21
CA GLU A 64 -28.09 -17.01 23.11
C GLU A 64 -28.14 -18.06 22.00
N MET A 65 -26.99 -18.63 21.66
CA MET A 65 -26.81 -19.49 20.48
C MET A 65 -26.09 -20.80 20.85
N PRO A 66 -26.75 -21.70 21.60
CA PRO A 66 -26.10 -22.90 22.13
C PRO A 66 -25.58 -23.86 21.05
N TYR A 67 -26.11 -23.79 19.83
CA TYR A 67 -25.64 -24.64 18.70
C TYR A 67 -24.19 -24.35 18.30
N ILE A 68 -23.72 -23.12 18.57
CA ILE A 68 -22.44 -22.62 18.08
C ILE A 68 -21.25 -23.20 18.86
N THR A 69 -21.52 -23.73 20.06
CA THR A 69 -20.57 -24.51 20.89
C THR A 69 -19.97 -25.71 20.17
N ARG A 70 -20.62 -26.22 19.11
CA ARG A 70 -20.08 -27.30 18.28
C ARG A 70 -18.90 -26.87 17.41
N HIS A 71 -18.81 -25.58 17.13
CA HIS A 71 -17.84 -24.98 16.21
C HIS A 71 -16.81 -24.11 16.92
N LEU A 72 -17.04 -23.77 18.19
CA LEU A 72 -16.13 -23.00 19.01
C LEU A 72 -15.25 -23.92 19.86
N ASP A 73 -13.98 -23.56 19.98
CA ASP A 73 -13.10 -24.16 20.99
C ASP A 73 -13.55 -23.76 22.39
N LYS A 74 -13.17 -24.57 23.39
CA LYS A 74 -13.71 -24.47 24.75
C LYS A 74 -13.40 -23.13 25.44
N ASP A 75 -12.25 -22.53 25.10
CA ASP A 75 -11.72 -21.35 25.78
C ASP A 75 -11.36 -20.24 24.78
N VAL A 76 -11.55 -18.99 25.20
CA VAL A 76 -11.16 -17.81 24.43
C VAL A 76 -9.65 -17.59 24.54
N ASP A 77 -8.93 -17.72 23.43
CA ASP A 77 -7.49 -17.44 23.38
C ASP A 77 -7.23 -15.93 23.40
N GLN A 78 -6.79 -15.45 24.56
CA GLN A 78 -6.44 -14.03 24.77
C GLN A 78 -5.15 -13.64 24.05
N GLU A 79 -4.21 -14.56 23.83
CA GLU A 79 -2.97 -14.25 23.10
C GLU A 79 -3.28 -13.98 21.64
N PHE A 80 -4.12 -14.83 21.03
CA PHE A 80 -4.61 -14.65 19.68
C PHE A 80 -5.36 -13.31 19.50
N LEU A 81 -6.24 -12.95 20.44
CA LEU A 81 -6.94 -11.66 20.41
C LEU A 81 -5.97 -10.48 20.49
N ASN A 82 -4.91 -10.57 21.30
CA ASN A 82 -3.90 -9.52 21.37
C ASN A 82 -3.15 -9.36 20.03
N VAL A 83 -2.82 -10.47 19.36
CA VAL A 83 -2.16 -10.44 18.04
C VAL A 83 -3.08 -9.80 16.99
N LEU A 84 -4.36 -10.20 16.95
CA LEU A 84 -5.34 -9.61 16.05
C LEU A 84 -5.48 -8.10 16.29
N TYR A 85 -5.63 -7.68 17.54
CA TYR A 85 -5.77 -6.27 17.89
C TYR A 85 -4.54 -5.44 17.45
N GLN A 86 -3.32 -5.97 17.61
CA GLN A 86 -2.10 -5.31 17.13
C GLN A 86 -2.03 -5.23 15.60
N ASN A 87 -2.60 -6.21 14.92
CA ASN A 87 -2.62 -6.30 13.46
C ASN A 87 -3.77 -5.50 12.82
N ASN A 88 -4.81 -5.09 13.56
CA ASN A 88 -5.91 -4.26 13.04
C ASN A 88 -5.44 -2.92 12.45
N ALA A 89 -4.35 -2.35 12.97
CA ALA A 89 -3.77 -1.12 12.43
C ALA A 89 -2.91 -1.34 11.17
N ARG A 90 -2.73 -2.59 10.73
CA ARG A 90 -1.83 -2.98 9.65
C ARG A 90 -2.61 -3.48 8.44
N THR A 91 -2.03 -3.29 7.26
CA THR A 91 -2.63 -3.82 6.04
C THR A 91 -2.36 -5.32 5.90
N VAL A 92 -3.21 -6.04 5.15
CA VAL A 92 -2.99 -7.46 4.79
C VAL A 92 -1.60 -7.67 4.19
N TYR A 93 -1.17 -6.75 3.31
CA TYR A 93 0.18 -6.79 2.74
C TYR A 93 1.27 -6.73 3.80
N GLN A 94 1.10 -5.89 4.82
CA GLN A 94 2.07 -5.76 5.92
C GLN A 94 2.11 -7.01 6.79
N ASN A 95 0.97 -7.65 7.05
CA ASN A 95 0.93 -8.85 7.86
C ASN A 95 1.49 -10.07 7.12
N ASP A 96 1.17 -10.23 5.83
CA ASP A 96 1.49 -11.44 5.07
C ASP A 96 2.89 -11.40 4.43
N PHE A 97 3.34 -10.22 3.98
CA PHE A 97 4.57 -10.10 3.17
C PHE A 97 5.70 -9.34 3.86
N CYS A 98 5.41 -8.47 4.82
CA CYS A 98 6.47 -7.80 5.56
C CYS A 98 6.91 -8.67 6.73
N ARG A 99 8.21 -8.93 6.85
CA ARG A 99 8.79 -9.63 8.00
C ARG A 99 8.84 -8.70 9.22
N ILE A 100 7.68 -8.37 9.77
CA ILE A 100 7.56 -7.47 10.92
C ILE A 100 8.10 -8.15 12.18
N GLU A 101 7.96 -9.47 12.27
CA GLU A 101 8.50 -10.29 13.36
C GLU A 101 10.04 -10.27 13.41
N ASP A 102 10.72 -10.06 12.27
CA ASP A 102 12.16 -9.89 12.19
C ASP A 102 12.65 -8.60 12.89
N GLY A 103 11.72 -7.78 13.42
CA GLY A 103 12.05 -6.59 14.20
C GLY A 103 12.69 -5.50 13.35
N PHE A 104 12.40 -5.46 12.04
CA PHE A 104 12.95 -4.44 11.16
C PHE A 104 12.42 -3.05 11.57
N VAL A 105 13.25 -2.29 12.29
CA VAL A 105 12.93 -0.92 12.69
C VAL A 105 13.51 0.03 11.65
N SER A 106 12.65 0.83 11.02
CA SER A 106 13.12 1.81 10.03
C SER A 106 14.13 2.78 10.66
N LYS A 107 15.10 3.26 9.88
CA LYS A 107 16.08 4.27 10.33
C LYS A 107 15.40 5.51 10.94
N ARG A 108 14.24 5.90 10.39
CA ARG A 108 13.42 7.00 10.90
C ARG A 108 12.85 6.70 12.29
N THR A 109 12.33 5.49 12.49
CA THR A 109 11.80 5.05 13.79
C THR A 109 12.91 4.93 14.84
N LEU A 110 14.09 4.44 14.46
CA LEU A 110 15.27 4.42 15.34
C LEU A 110 15.71 5.83 15.73
N ALA A 111 15.76 6.77 14.78
CA ALA A 111 16.13 8.16 15.05
C ALA A 111 15.09 8.91 15.90
N ALA A 112 13.83 8.46 15.89
CA ALA A 112 12.75 9.03 16.70
C ALA A 112 12.69 8.45 18.12
N LYS A 113 13.39 7.33 18.41
CA LYS A 113 13.45 6.79 19.78
C LYS A 113 14.16 7.81 20.67
N ARG A 114 13.49 8.20 21.75
CA ARG A 114 14.10 9.00 22.81
C ARG A 114 15.11 8.11 23.53
N ILE A 115 16.38 8.49 23.46
CA ILE A 115 17.47 7.84 24.20
C ILE A 115 17.59 8.61 25.51
N GLU A 116 17.40 7.92 26.63
CA GLU A 116 17.67 8.46 27.96
C GLU A 116 19.17 8.33 28.23
N LEU A 117 19.77 9.40 28.77
CA LEU A 117 21.17 9.39 29.15
C LEU A 117 21.33 8.52 30.41
N PRO A 118 22.41 7.71 30.52
CA PRO A 118 22.75 7.02 31.75
C PRO A 118 22.73 7.95 32.97
N PRO A 119 22.24 7.49 34.13
CA PRO A 119 22.04 8.32 35.31
C PRO A 119 23.35 8.90 35.90
N ASP A 120 24.48 8.26 35.64
CA ASP A 120 25.81 8.71 36.09
C ASP A 120 26.38 9.90 35.30
N TRP A 121 25.77 10.26 34.17
CA TRP A 121 26.31 11.36 33.34
C TRP A 121 26.03 12.76 33.88
N GLY A 122 25.29 12.86 35.00
CA GLY A 122 24.87 14.13 35.58
C GLY A 122 23.91 14.90 34.67
N ASP A 123 23.45 16.05 35.14
CA ASP A 123 22.66 16.95 34.29
C ASP A 123 23.56 17.42 33.12
N PRO A 124 23.09 17.30 31.86
CA PRO A 124 23.81 17.87 30.73
C PRO A 124 24.16 19.32 31.05
N PRO A 125 25.44 19.73 30.98
CA PRO A 125 25.82 21.07 31.35
C PRO A 125 24.99 22.05 30.55
N LEU A 126 24.37 23.03 31.22
CA LEU A 126 23.65 24.12 30.59
C LEU A 126 24.64 24.91 29.73
N THR A 127 24.84 24.48 28.49
CA THR A 127 25.74 25.18 27.58
C THR A 127 25.09 26.52 27.27
N THR A 128 25.65 27.60 27.82
CA THR A 128 25.31 28.99 27.46
C THR A 128 25.55 29.29 25.98
N GLN A 129 26.29 28.41 25.30
CA GLN A 129 26.34 28.38 23.85
C GLN A 129 25.01 27.84 23.31
N ARG A 130 23.98 28.70 23.28
CA ARG A 130 22.88 28.60 22.32
C ARG A 130 23.54 28.49 20.96
N LYS A 131 23.70 27.26 20.44
CA LYS A 131 24.14 26.92 19.08
C LYS A 131 24.71 28.15 18.37
N SER A 132 26.01 28.43 18.52
CA SER A 132 26.64 29.50 17.75
C SER A 132 26.77 29.04 16.30
N TYR A 133 25.64 28.84 15.62
CA TYR A 133 25.62 28.84 14.19
C TYR A 133 26.01 30.26 13.80
N ARG A 134 27.30 30.46 13.52
CA ARG A 134 27.71 31.59 12.71
C ARG A 134 26.85 31.52 11.46
N ASP A 135 26.15 32.60 11.13
CA ASP A 135 25.38 32.67 9.88
C ASP A 135 26.29 32.18 8.76
N PRO A 136 25.94 31.10 8.05
CA PRO A 136 26.85 30.55 7.06
C PRO A 136 27.12 31.56 5.93
N LYS A 137 26.18 32.50 5.69
CA LYS A 137 26.35 33.67 4.82
C LYS A 137 27.48 34.62 5.23
N LYS A 138 27.83 34.68 6.53
CA LYS A 138 28.95 35.48 7.05
C LYS A 138 30.30 34.74 7.01
N ILE A 139 30.27 33.43 6.73
CA ILE A 139 31.46 32.57 6.64
C ILE A 139 31.87 32.38 5.17
N LEU A 140 30.89 32.33 4.26
CA LEU A 140 31.10 32.19 2.81
C LEU A 140 31.71 33.46 2.24
N ARG A 141 32.70 33.30 1.34
CA ARG A 141 33.22 34.42 0.56
C ARG A 141 32.22 34.82 -0.52
N GLU A 142 32.31 36.05 -1.03
CA GLU A 142 31.47 36.50 -2.15
C GLU A 142 31.60 35.53 -3.34
N GLY A 143 30.48 34.90 -3.73
CA GLY A 143 30.42 33.90 -4.80
C GLY A 143 30.33 32.43 -4.35
N GLU A 144 30.49 32.13 -3.06
CA GLU A 144 30.33 30.77 -2.53
C GLU A 144 28.89 30.51 -2.06
N SER A 145 28.26 29.44 -2.56
CA SER A 145 26.88 29.06 -2.20
C SER A 145 26.86 27.92 -1.19
N LEU A 146 25.90 27.95 -0.25
CA LEU A 146 25.55 26.84 0.65
C LEU A 146 24.94 25.65 -0.07
N ALA A 147 24.50 25.83 -1.31
CA ALA A 147 23.99 24.74 -2.11
C ALA A 147 25.12 23.72 -2.26
N SER A 148 24.94 22.54 -1.66
CA SER A 148 25.80 21.39 -1.92
C SER A 148 25.92 21.27 -3.44
N LYS A 149 27.15 21.33 -3.97
CA LYS A 149 27.40 21.07 -5.40
C LYS A 149 26.57 19.85 -5.77
N MET A 150 25.66 20.00 -6.75
CA MET A 150 24.77 18.91 -7.14
C MET A 150 25.62 17.66 -7.30
N PHE A 151 25.29 16.62 -6.53
CA PHE A 151 26.00 15.35 -6.60
C PHE A 151 25.82 14.83 -8.02
N LYS A 152 26.85 15.00 -8.85
CA LYS A 152 26.88 14.37 -10.17
C LYS A 152 27.15 12.91 -9.88
N ALA A 153 26.20 12.05 -10.23
CA ALA A 153 26.43 10.61 -10.19
C ALA A 153 27.76 10.34 -10.91
N PRO A 154 28.67 9.53 -10.31
CA PRO A 154 29.90 9.16 -10.98
C PRO A 154 29.54 8.63 -12.36
N LYS A 155 30.29 9.02 -13.40
CA LYS A 155 30.11 8.45 -14.74
C LYS A 155 30.22 6.94 -14.58
N THR A 156 29.10 6.24 -14.70
CA THR A 156 29.04 4.80 -14.56
C THR A 156 29.85 4.21 -15.70
N SER A 157 31.01 3.64 -15.39
CA SER A 157 31.77 2.79 -16.31
C SER A 157 31.07 1.45 -16.59
N PHE A 158 29.87 1.26 -16.04
CA PHE A 158 29.00 0.12 -16.31
C PHE A 158 28.20 0.38 -17.59
N GLU A 159 28.89 0.47 -18.72
CA GLU A 159 28.27 -0.01 -19.94
C GLU A 159 28.04 -1.51 -19.71
N LEU A 160 26.77 -1.88 -19.54
CA LEU A 160 26.39 -3.23 -19.18
C LEU A 160 26.84 -4.15 -20.31
N ASN A 161 27.91 -4.93 -20.09
CA ASN A 161 28.43 -5.84 -21.09
C ASN A 161 27.31 -6.82 -21.48
N PRO A 162 26.90 -6.90 -22.76
CA PRO A 162 25.77 -7.70 -23.19
C PRO A 162 25.93 -9.18 -22.82
N LYS A 163 27.16 -9.68 -22.79
CA LYS A 163 27.46 -11.06 -22.35
C LYS A 163 27.17 -11.28 -20.87
N ILE A 164 27.44 -10.28 -20.03
CA ILE A 164 27.14 -10.36 -18.59
C ILE A 164 25.62 -10.35 -18.37
N LYS A 165 24.87 -9.56 -19.16
CA LYS A 165 23.41 -9.53 -19.12
C LYS A 165 22.80 -10.88 -19.51
N GLU A 166 23.35 -11.51 -20.55
CA GLU A 166 22.95 -12.83 -21.03
C GLU A 166 23.22 -13.92 -19.98
N ILE A 167 24.45 -13.96 -19.42
CA ILE A 167 24.84 -14.92 -18.38
C ILE A 167 23.96 -14.80 -17.13
N LEU A 168 23.70 -13.56 -16.69
CA LEU A 168 22.91 -13.29 -15.48
C LEU A 168 21.39 -13.33 -15.74
N GLN A 169 20.95 -13.59 -16.97
CA GLN A 169 19.54 -13.62 -17.40
C GLN A 169 18.74 -12.40 -16.91
N ILE A 170 19.36 -11.23 -16.90
CA ILE A 170 18.73 -10.00 -16.37
C ILE A 170 17.68 -9.53 -17.39
N ARG A 171 16.40 -9.81 -17.11
CA ARG A 171 15.23 -9.38 -17.90
C ARG A 171 14.69 -7.99 -17.50
N THR A 172 15.44 -7.23 -16.70
CA THR A 172 14.98 -5.91 -16.23
C THR A 172 14.77 -4.98 -17.41
N GLY A 173 13.50 -4.66 -17.69
CA GLY A 173 13.08 -3.80 -18.82
C GLY A 173 12.04 -4.45 -19.73
N ASP A 174 11.95 -5.78 -19.77
CA ASP A 174 10.96 -6.49 -20.57
C ASP A 174 9.73 -6.80 -19.71
N THR A 175 8.60 -6.18 -20.01
CA THR A 175 7.33 -6.52 -19.38
C THR A 175 6.85 -7.89 -19.86
N GLU A 176 6.10 -8.64 -19.04
CA GLU A 176 5.48 -9.91 -19.47
C GLU A 176 4.65 -9.73 -20.75
N TYR A 177 4.03 -8.56 -20.89
CA TYR A 177 3.32 -8.16 -22.10
C TYR A 177 4.23 -8.15 -23.34
N GLN A 178 5.38 -7.46 -23.29
CA GLN A 178 6.34 -7.48 -24.41
C GLN A 178 6.88 -8.87 -24.68
N SER A 179 7.16 -9.66 -23.64
CA SER A 179 7.73 -10.99 -23.81
C SER A 179 6.75 -11.99 -24.42
N VAL A 180 5.47 -11.98 -24.01
CA VAL A 180 4.50 -13.00 -24.44
C VAL A 180 3.64 -12.48 -25.58
N VAL A 181 3.03 -11.31 -25.41
CA VAL A 181 2.12 -10.73 -26.41
C VAL A 181 2.92 -10.15 -27.58
N GLY A 182 4.05 -9.49 -27.31
CA GLY A 182 4.95 -8.99 -28.35
C GLY A 182 5.53 -10.12 -29.20
N HIS A 183 6.02 -11.19 -28.56
CA HIS A 183 6.57 -12.35 -29.27
C HIS A 183 5.51 -13.07 -30.12
N LEU A 184 4.30 -13.26 -29.58
CA LEU A 184 3.19 -13.85 -30.32
C LEU A 184 2.77 -12.95 -31.50
N GLY A 185 2.70 -11.63 -31.30
CA GLY A 185 2.41 -10.66 -32.35
C GLY A 185 3.44 -10.72 -33.48
N ASP A 186 4.72 -10.80 -33.15
CA ASP A 186 5.82 -10.94 -34.11
C ASP A 186 5.72 -12.25 -34.92
N GLN A 187 5.42 -13.37 -34.27
CA GLN A 187 5.19 -14.64 -34.95
C GLN A 187 3.98 -14.57 -35.88
N ILE A 188 2.89 -13.96 -35.43
CA ILE A 188 1.67 -13.79 -36.24
C ILE A 188 1.97 -13.00 -37.52
N CYS A 189 2.74 -11.91 -37.40
CA CYS A 189 3.16 -11.07 -38.52
C CYS A 189 4.13 -11.80 -39.47
N LYS A 190 5.09 -12.58 -38.95
CA LYS A 190 6.06 -13.33 -39.75
C LYS A 190 5.41 -14.46 -40.55
N ASP A 191 4.56 -15.23 -39.89
CA ASP A 191 3.91 -16.40 -40.47
C ASP A 191 2.67 -16.04 -41.30
N LYS A 192 2.24 -14.77 -41.26
CA LYS A 192 1.12 -14.23 -42.05
C LYS A 192 -0.17 -15.04 -41.87
N TYR A 193 -0.50 -15.39 -40.62
CA TYR A 193 -1.70 -16.18 -40.31
C TYR A 193 -2.99 -15.54 -40.85
N TYR A 194 -3.01 -14.21 -41.00
CA TYR A 194 -4.15 -13.44 -41.54
C TYR A 194 -3.99 -13.05 -43.02
N GLY A 195 -2.98 -13.58 -43.72
CA GLY A 195 -2.64 -13.23 -45.10
C GLY A 195 -1.57 -12.15 -45.22
N LYS A 196 -1.17 -11.82 -46.45
CA LYS A 196 -0.30 -10.65 -46.71
C LYS A 196 -1.13 -9.38 -46.51
N ILE A 197 -0.79 -8.63 -45.47
CA ILE A 197 -1.27 -7.27 -45.28
C ILE A 197 -0.26 -6.36 -45.96
N ASP A 198 -0.67 -5.72 -47.06
CA ASP A 198 0.17 -4.74 -47.73
C ASP A 198 0.26 -3.48 -46.88
N LEU A 199 1.45 -2.88 -46.84
CA LEU A 199 1.67 -1.64 -46.10
C LEU A 199 0.86 -0.52 -46.74
N LEU A 200 0.22 0.29 -45.90
CA LEU A 200 -0.42 1.52 -46.34
C LEU A 200 0.65 2.49 -46.86
N PRO A 201 0.33 3.32 -47.87
CA PRO A 201 1.33 4.08 -48.64
C PRO A 201 2.20 5.06 -47.84
N ASN A 202 1.92 5.30 -46.55
CA ASN A 202 2.63 6.25 -45.70
C ASN A 202 3.15 5.65 -44.37
N GLU A 203 3.16 4.33 -44.20
CA GLU A 203 3.70 3.71 -42.98
C GLU A 203 5.21 3.42 -43.10
N LEU A 204 6.00 4.03 -42.21
CA LEU A 204 7.42 3.77 -42.06
C LEU A 204 7.63 2.58 -41.10
N VAL A 205 8.12 1.47 -41.62
CA VAL A 205 8.56 0.33 -40.80
C VAL A 205 9.96 0.63 -40.26
N PRO A 206 10.17 0.63 -38.92
CA PRO A 206 11.50 0.84 -38.36
C PRO A 206 12.42 -0.32 -38.75
N GLY A 207 13.45 -0.03 -39.56
CA GLY A 207 14.50 -1.00 -39.93
C GLY A 207 14.74 -1.20 -41.43
N GLN A 208 13.93 -0.63 -42.32
CA GLN A 208 14.26 -0.59 -43.75
C GLN A 208 15.21 0.58 -44.02
N ILE A 209 16.50 0.28 -44.15
CA ILE A 209 17.47 1.19 -44.75
C ILE A 209 17.09 1.27 -46.24
N ILE A 210 16.62 2.44 -46.67
CA ILE A 210 16.44 2.73 -48.09
C ILE A 210 17.85 2.92 -48.66
N GLU A 211 18.39 1.87 -49.28
CA GLU A 211 19.53 2.03 -50.18
C GLU A 211 19.04 2.79 -51.41
N GLN A 212 19.50 4.04 -51.55
CA GLN A 212 19.44 4.81 -52.79
C GLN A 212 20.71 4.58 -53.61
#